data_AF-A0A350BV91-F1
#
_entry.id   AF-A0A350BV91-F1
#
_cell.length_a   1.000
_cell.length_b   1.000
_cell.length_c   1.000
_cell.angle_alpha   90.00
_cell.angle_beta   90.00
_cell.angle_gamma   90.00
#
_symmetry.space_group_name_H-M   'P 1'
#
loop_
_entity.id
_entity.type
_entity.pdbx_description
1 polymer ?
#
loop_
_entity_poly.entity_id
_entity_poly.type
_entity_poly.pdbx_seq_one_letter_code
_entity_poly.pdbx_strand_id
1 'polypeptide(L)' 'MRIVTTDLAREIALDFNKSIQDRVNELLKADCSNYTNLGIDSTESERTLVRGTSKDIYQLVNLIDEETGKLLMKTLDS' A
#
# COMPACT_ATOMS: atom_id res chain seq x y z
N MET A 1 13.32 -9.95 5.65
CA MET A 1 12.38 -8.81 5.50
C MET A 1 11.13 -9.32 4.81
N ARG A 2 9.93 -9.11 5.35
CA ARG A 2 8.68 -9.52 4.69
C ARG A 2 8.03 -8.27 4.10
N ILE A 3 8.29 -8.02 2.82
CA ILE A 3 7.54 -7.03 2.06
C ILE A 3 6.08 -7.48 2.04
N VAL A 4 5.16 -6.59 2.42
CA VAL A 4 3.73 -6.82 2.22
C VAL A 4 3.48 -6.79 0.73
N THR A 5 2.96 -7.88 0.17
CA THR A 5 2.65 -8.02 -1.25
C THR A 5 1.25 -7.50 -1.56
N THR A 6 0.95 -7.30 -2.84
CA THR A 6 -0.40 -6.94 -3.29
C THR A 6 -1.46 -7.93 -2.81
N ASP A 7 -1.16 -9.23 -2.75
CA ASP A 7 -2.14 -10.24 -2.29
C ASP A 7 -2.50 -10.04 -0.81
N LEU A 8 -1.50 -9.79 0.05
CA LEU A 8 -1.75 -9.50 1.45
C LEU A 8 -2.47 -8.14 1.63
N ALA A 9 -2.16 -7.15 0.80
CA ALA A 9 -2.92 -5.89 0.79
C ALA A 9 -4.40 -6.11 0.41
N ARG A 10 -4.68 -7.01 -0.54
CA ARG A 10 -6.07 -7.37 -0.89
C ARG A 10 -6.80 -8.06 0.26
N GLU A 11 -6.12 -8.95 0.99
CA GLU A 11 -6.70 -9.59 2.18
C GLU A 11 -7.10 -8.55 3.24
N ILE A 12 -6.25 -7.55 3.51
CA ILE A 12 -6.56 -6.43 4.41
C ILE A 12 -7.78 -5.64 3.90
N ALA A 13 -7.81 -5.30 2.61
CA ALA A 13 -8.90 -4.55 2.00
C ALA A 13 -10.27 -5.26 2.11
N LEU A 14 -10.25 -6.60 2.03
CA LEU A 14 -11.44 -7.45 2.04
C LEU A 14 -11.83 -7.94 3.45
N ASP A 15 -11.14 -7.52 4.51
CA ASP A 15 -11.52 -7.86 5.89
C ASP A 15 -12.71 -7.02 6.35
N PHE A 16 -13.92 -7.41 5.92
CA PHE A 16 -15.16 -6.73 6.25
C PHE A 16 -15.54 -6.79 7.73
N ASN A 17 -14.79 -7.51 8.58
CA ASN A 17 -14.96 -7.45 10.03
C ASN A 17 -14.34 -6.19 10.64
N LYS A 18 -13.50 -5.47 9.88
CA LYS A 18 -12.87 -4.22 10.29
C LYS A 18 -13.61 -3.02 9.72
N SER A 19 -13.51 -1.89 10.42
CA SER A 19 -14.03 -0.63 9.90
C SER A 19 -13.29 -0.21 8.62
N ILE A 20 -13.86 0.71 7.85
CA ILE A 20 -13.17 1.33 6.71
C ILE A 20 -11.85 1.96 7.17
N GLN A 21 -11.89 2.72 8.26
CA GLN A 21 -10.73 3.42 8.80
C GLN A 21 -9.61 2.44 9.20
N ASP A 22 -9.94 1.32 9.84
CA ASP A 22 -8.95 0.33 10.25
C ASP A 22 -8.26 -0.31 9.04
N ARG A 23 -9.04 -0.68 8.01
CA ARG A 23 -8.49 -1.25 6.77
C ARG A 23 -7.58 -0.26 6.05
N VAL A 24 -7.99 1.00 5.95
CA VAL A 24 -7.17 2.06 5.34
C VAL A 24 -5.89 2.28 6.15
N ASN A 25 -5.97 2.35 7.48
CA ASN A 25 -4.81 2.50 8.35
C ASN A 25 -3.81 1.33 8.20
N GLU A 26 -4.31 0.10 8.13
CA GLU A 26 -3.46 -1.08 7.94
C GLU A 26 -2.79 -1.09 6.56
N LEU A 27 -3.52 -0.73 5.51
CA LEU A 27 -2.98 -0.57 4.16
C LEU A 27 -1.85 0.47 4.11
N LEU A 28 -2.06 1.65 4.70
CA LEU A 28 -1.05 2.72 4.73
C LEU A 28 0.14 2.37 5.63
N LYS A 29 -0.09 1.64 6.72
CA LYS A 29 0.99 1.11 7.57
C LYS A 29 1.83 0.08 6.83
N ALA A 30 1.21 -0.77 6.01
CA ALA A 30 1.91 -1.73 5.17
C ALA A 30 2.79 -1.04 4.13
N ASP A 31 2.26 0.00 3.45
CA ASP A 31 3.03 0.80 2.49
C ASP A 31 4.25 1.48 3.16
N CYS A 32 4.02 2.16 4.29
CA CYS A 32 5.09 2.77 5.07
C CYS A 32 6.15 1.75 5.50
N SER A 33 5.72 0.56 5.94
CA SER A 33 6.65 -0.52 6.32
C SER A 33 7.47 -1.01 5.13
N ASN A 34 6.87 -1.13 3.94
CA ASN A 34 7.59 -1.54 2.74
C ASN A 34 8.71 -0.55 2.39
N TYR A 35 8.43 0.76 2.42
CA TYR A 35 9.44 1.79 2.17
C TYR A 35 10.48 1.91 3.28
N THR A 36 10.09 1.79 4.54
CA THR A 36 11.01 1.84 5.70
C THR A 36 12.06 0.74 5.63
N ASN A 37 11.69 -0.40 5.05
CA ASN A 37 12.60 -1.51 4.90
C ASN A 37 13.48 -1.43 3.63
N LEU A 38 13.27 -0.45 2.74
CA LEU A 38 14.22 -0.16 1.67
C LEU A 38 15.42 0.61 2.22
N GLY A 39 16.61 0.33 1.68
CA GLY A 39 17.86 0.97 2.10
C GLY A 39 18.85 1.12 0.95
N ILE A 40 20.07 1.53 1.28
CA ILE A 40 21.16 1.73 0.31
C ILE A 40 21.52 0.44 -0.45
N ASP A 41 21.35 -0.72 0.20
CA ASP A 41 21.67 -2.03 -0.36
C ASP A 41 20.49 -2.67 -1.10
N SER A 42 19.32 -2.01 -1.13
CA SER A 42 18.18 -2.53 -1.87
C SER A 42 18.50 -2.60 -3.37
N THR A 43 18.00 -3.63 -4.01
CA THR A 43 18.09 -3.81 -5.45
C THR A 43 17.06 -2.95 -6.20
N GLU A 44 17.29 -2.68 -7.48
CA GLU A 44 16.29 -2.01 -8.32
C GLU A 44 14.99 -2.81 -8.43
N SER A 45 15.08 -4.14 -8.40
CA SER A 45 13.92 -5.03 -8.39
C SER A 45 13.07 -4.84 -7.13
N GLU A 46 13.69 -4.71 -5.95
CA GLU A 46 12.96 -4.47 -4.70
C GLU A 46 12.32 -3.09 -4.69
N ARG A 47 13.03 -2.05 -5.14
CA ARG A 47 12.47 -0.71 -5.31
C ARG A 47 11.26 -0.71 -6.23
N THR A 48 11.37 -1.41 -7.37
CA THR A 48 10.28 -1.52 -8.35
C THR A 48 9.09 -2.28 -7.78
N LEU A 49 9.34 -3.36 -7.06
CA LEU A 49 8.29 -4.14 -6.39
C LEU A 49 7.54 -3.31 -5.35
N VAL A 50 8.26 -2.58 -4.49
CA VAL A 50 7.65 -1.73 -3.45
C VAL A 50 6.82 -0.62 -4.09
N ARG A 51 7.33 0.06 -5.12
CA ARG A 51 6.56 1.08 -5.87
C ARG A 51 5.30 0.51 -6.51
N GLY A 52 5.41 -0.66 -7.15
CA GLY A 52 4.25 -1.34 -7.75
C GLY A 52 3.21 -1.70 -6.69
N THR A 53 3.65 -2.22 -5.55
CA THR A 53 2.75 -2.58 -4.45
C THR A 53 2.08 -1.35 -3.83
N SER A 54 2.82 -0.24 -3.68
CA SER A 54 2.28 1.05 -3.21
C SER A 54 1.14 1.56 -4.09
N LYS A 55 1.31 1.46 -5.42
CA LYS A 55 0.27 1.81 -6.38
C LYS A 55 -0.98 0.95 -6.21
N ASP A 56 -0.82 -0.35 -6.04
CA ASP A 56 -1.95 -1.26 -5.82
C ASP A 56 -2.65 -0.95 -4.48
N ILE A 57 -1.89 -0.64 -3.42
CA ILE A 57 -2.44 -0.22 -2.11
C ILE A 57 -3.30 1.03 -2.27
N TYR A 58 -2.85 2.05 -3.00
CA TYR A 58 -3.65 3.27 -3.19
C TYR A 58 -4.90 3.05 -4.04
N GLN A 59 -4.85 2.13 -5.01
CA GLN A 59 -6.05 1.71 -5.73
C GLN A 59 -7.05 1.01 -4.81
N LEU A 60 -6.58 0.13 -3.91
CA LEU A 60 -7.43 -0.51 -2.91
C LEU A 60 -8.02 0.51 -1.94
N VAL A 61 -7.23 1.46 -1.45
CA VAL A 61 -7.74 2.56 -0.62
C VAL A 61 -8.82 3.34 -1.37
N ASN A 62 -8.63 3.67 -2.65
CA ASN A 62 -9.63 4.36 -3.46
C ASN A 62 -10.97 3.61 -3.61
N LEU A 63 -10.96 2.27 -3.54
CA LEU A 63 -12.18 1.48 -3.56
C LEU A 63 -12.91 1.45 -2.21
N ILE A 64 -12.21 1.69 -1.11
CA ILE A 64 -12.76 1.66 0.26
C ILE A 64 -13.13 3.07 0.74
N ASP A 65 -12.27 4.04 0.47
CA ASP A 65 -12.35 5.47 0.78
C ASP A 65 -11.84 6.27 -0.43
N GLU A 66 -12.79 6.71 -1.25
CA GLU A 66 -12.52 7.40 -2.52
C GLU A 66 -11.83 8.76 -2.33
N GLU A 67 -12.12 9.48 -1.24
CA GLU A 67 -11.51 10.79 -0.97
C GLU A 67 -10.01 10.63 -0.71
N THR A 68 -9.67 9.77 0.25
CA THR A 68 -8.28 9.45 0.59
C THR A 68 -7.55 8.84 -0.60
N GLY A 69 -8.17 7.89 -1.29
CA GLY A 69 -7.56 7.21 -2.43
C GLY A 69 -7.24 8.14 -3.60
N LYS A 70 -8.18 9.03 -3.97
CA LYS A 70 -7.91 10.03 -5.02
C LYS A 70 -6.77 10.97 -4.67
N LEU A 71 -6.65 11.36 -3.39
CA LEU A 71 -5.54 12.20 -2.94
C LEU A 71 -4.20 11.47 -3.12
N LEU A 72 -4.11 10.23 -2.64
CA LEU A 72 -2.89 9.41 -2.73
C LEU A 72 -2.51 9.08 -4.18
N MET A 73 -3.49 8.80 -5.03
CA MET A 73 -3.24 8.51 -6.45
C MET A 73 -2.73 9.73 -7.22
N LYS A 74 -3.10 10.96 -6.82
CA LYS A 74 -2.55 12.19 -7.41
C LYS A 74 -1.10 12.45 -7.00
N THR A 75 -0.67 11.91 -5.87
CA THR A 75 0.69 12.09 -5.35
C THR A 75 1.66 11.00 -5.81
N LEU A 76 1.18 9.95 -6.48
CA LEU A 76 2.06 9.02 -7.17
C LEU A 76 2.77 9.76 -8.31
N ASP A 77 4.10 9.82 -8.23
CA ASP A 77 4.96 10.45 -9.22
C ASP A 77 4.61 9.97 -10.64
N SER A 78 4.43 10.93 -11.56
CA SER A 78 4.27 10.71 -13.00
C SER A 78 5.60 10.42 -13.68
#